data_AF-A0A9E1YVI1-F1
#
_entry.id   AF-A0A9E1YVI1-F1
#
_cell.length_a   1.000
_cell.length_b   1.000
_cell.length_c   1.000
_cell.angle_alpha   90.00
_cell.angle_beta   90.00
_cell.angle_gamma   90.00
#
_symmetry.space_group_name_H-M   'P 1'
#
loop_
_entity.id
_entity.type
_entity.pdbx_description
1 polymer ?
#
loop_
_entity_poly.entity_id
_entity_poly.type
_entity_poly.pdbx_seq_one_letter_code
_entity_poly.pdbx_strand_id
1 'polypeptide(L)'
;MIEQTEKSSGPKPFLEPRARHHAMDIPGWLRVAREYHEGGTFGIVKELVKVARGPGKLKPYEYFFMCLYEGKRLTPKQRLEFMGDRARVVLHKEMIETAWLAATYDKLLFLSAMKGQELPVPNVLGVFHASRRYARAEQLSDEEALCAWLRSTAIYPFFSKPVESTGSAGTASIDGYDHAADALFSADGREVPVKQFAREVTRYHERGYIFQERIATHP
;
A
#
# COMPACT_ATOMS: atom_id res chain seq x y z
N MET A 1 -5.90 -20.64 -13.40
CA MET A 1 -6.70 -19.83 -14.34
C MET A 1 -6.02 -18.48 -14.43
N ILE A 2 -5.34 -18.23 -15.55
CA ILE A 2 -4.66 -16.96 -15.80
C ILE A 2 -5.74 -16.04 -16.38
N GLU A 3 -6.29 -15.17 -15.55
CA GLU A 3 -7.25 -14.17 -15.98
C GLU A 3 -6.49 -13.13 -16.80
N GLN A 4 -6.82 -13.06 -18.09
CA GLN A 4 -6.25 -12.10 -19.01
C GLN A 4 -6.60 -10.69 -18.53
N THR A 5 -5.58 -9.90 -18.20
CA THR A 5 -5.72 -8.46 -17.99
C THR A 5 -6.23 -7.81 -19.26
N GLU A 6 -7.53 -7.51 -19.30
CA GLU A 6 -8.11 -6.58 -20.26
C GLU A 6 -7.32 -5.26 -20.19
N LYS A 7 -6.71 -4.88 -21.32
CA LYS A 7 -6.15 -3.55 -21.50
C LYS A 7 -7.30 -2.56 -21.53
N SER A 8 -7.59 -1.96 -20.37
CA SER A 8 -8.49 -0.80 -20.27
C SER A 8 -7.97 0.33 -21.16
N SER A 9 -8.76 0.70 -22.17
CA SER A 9 -8.51 1.80 -23.12
C SER A 9 -8.86 3.19 -22.55
N GLY A 10 -9.06 3.29 -21.23
CA GLY A 10 -9.35 4.54 -20.53
C GLY A 10 -8.08 5.29 -20.10
N PRO A 11 -8.21 6.55 -19.65
CA PRO A 11 -7.11 7.27 -19.01
C PRO A 11 -6.58 6.44 -17.84
N LYS A 12 -5.24 6.37 -17.72
CA LYS A 12 -4.57 5.60 -16.67
C LYS A 12 -5.10 6.06 -15.30
N PRO A 13 -5.51 5.13 -14.43
CA PRO A 13 -6.07 5.50 -13.13
C PRO A 13 -5.01 6.22 -12.29
N PHE A 14 -5.43 7.25 -11.56
CA PHE A 14 -4.59 7.94 -10.60
C PHE A 14 -4.40 7.10 -9.33
N LEU A 15 -5.50 6.53 -8.83
CA LEU A 15 -5.53 5.58 -7.72
C LEU A 15 -5.38 4.16 -8.27
N GLU A 16 -4.27 3.50 -7.93
CA GLU A 16 -4.02 2.13 -8.41
C GLU A 16 -5.04 1.15 -7.80
N PRO A 17 -5.92 0.52 -8.60
CA PRO A 17 -7.04 -0.25 -8.05
C PRO A 17 -6.62 -1.60 -7.45
N ARG A 18 -5.41 -2.06 -7.77
CA ARG A 18 -4.84 -3.32 -7.27
C ARG A 18 -3.38 -3.09 -6.89
N ALA A 19 -2.93 -3.82 -5.87
CA ALA A 19 -1.52 -3.83 -5.52
C ALA A 19 -0.71 -4.33 -6.72
N ARG A 20 0.43 -3.69 -7.00
CA ARG A 20 1.31 -4.14 -8.07
C ARG A 20 1.89 -5.50 -7.69
N HIS A 21 1.58 -6.51 -8.49
CA HIS A 21 2.35 -7.74 -8.50
C HIS A 21 3.46 -7.60 -9.54
N HIS A 22 4.72 -7.62 -9.09
CA HIS A 22 5.84 -7.66 -10.00
C HIS A 22 5.80 -8.99 -10.77
N ALA A 23 5.62 -8.91 -12.10
CA ALA A 23 5.78 -10.06 -12.96
C ALA A 23 7.18 -10.65 -12.74
N MET A 24 7.25 -11.97 -12.57
CA MET A 24 8.52 -12.65 -12.29
C MET A 24 9.37 -12.69 -13.57
N ASP A 25 10.32 -11.75 -13.70
CA ASP A 25 11.38 -11.82 -14.72
C ASP A 25 12.65 -12.43 -14.12
N ILE A 26 12.56 -13.72 -13.78
CA ILE A 26 13.69 -14.46 -13.19
C ILE A 26 14.95 -14.38 -14.08
N PRO A 27 14.88 -14.51 -15.42
CA PRO A 27 16.05 -14.37 -16.28
C PRO A 27 16.69 -12.99 -16.22
N GLY A 28 15.89 -11.92 -16.26
CA GLY A 28 16.39 -10.54 -16.13
C GLY A 28 17.02 -10.28 -14.76
N TRP A 29 16.35 -10.71 -13.69
CA TRP A 29 16.87 -10.57 -12.33
C TRP A 29 18.16 -11.35 -12.08
N LEU A 30 18.28 -12.57 -12.60
CA LEU A 30 19.52 -13.34 -12.52
C LEU A 30 20.68 -12.66 -13.26
N ARG A 31 20.38 -12.04 -14.42
CA ARG A 31 21.39 -11.33 -15.22
C ARG A 31 21.95 -10.12 -14.48
N VAL A 32 21.11 -9.38 -13.78
CA VAL A 32 21.55 -8.25 -12.94
C VAL A 32 22.25 -8.77 -11.68
N ALA A 33 21.63 -9.72 -10.98
CA ALA A 33 22.13 -10.20 -9.69
C ALA A 33 23.53 -10.81 -9.75
N ARG A 34 23.89 -11.51 -10.83
CA ARG A 34 25.23 -12.12 -10.98
C ARG A 34 26.36 -11.08 -11.00
N GLU A 35 26.08 -9.83 -11.36
CA GLU A 35 27.07 -8.75 -11.37
C GLU A 35 27.45 -8.30 -9.96
N TYR A 36 26.56 -8.55 -8.98
CA TYR A 36 26.71 -8.11 -7.59
C TYR A 36 26.97 -9.28 -6.61
N HIS A 37 27.02 -10.51 -7.12
CA HIS A 37 27.15 -11.72 -6.32
C HIS A 37 28.50 -12.42 -6.58
N GLU A 38 29.32 -12.58 -5.54
CA GLU A 38 30.70 -13.11 -5.64
C GLU A 38 30.77 -14.52 -6.23
N GLY A 39 29.77 -15.37 -5.94
CA GLY A 39 29.65 -16.73 -6.50
C GLY A 39 28.99 -16.82 -7.87
N GLY A 40 28.70 -15.68 -8.52
CA GLY A 40 27.96 -15.61 -9.78
C GLY A 40 26.60 -16.31 -9.74
N THR A 41 26.13 -16.80 -10.89
CA THR A 41 24.82 -17.45 -11.02
C THR A 41 24.69 -18.69 -10.12
N PHE A 42 25.74 -19.51 -10.01
CA PHE A 42 25.69 -20.73 -9.21
C PHE A 42 25.55 -20.42 -7.71
N GLY A 43 26.28 -19.40 -7.23
CA GLY A 43 26.13 -18.89 -5.87
C GLY A 43 24.70 -18.46 -5.57
N ILE A 44 24.08 -17.68 -6.49
CA ILE A 44 22.70 -17.23 -6.36
C ILE A 44 21.73 -18.41 -6.27
N VAL A 45 21.86 -19.41 -7.14
CA VAL A 45 20.97 -20.60 -7.11
C VAL A 45 21.11 -21.37 -5.78
N LYS A 46 22.35 -21.55 -5.29
CA LYS A 46 22.61 -22.20 -4.00
C LYS A 46 21.95 -21.41 -2.85
N GLU A 47 22.02 -20.10 -2.89
CA GLU A 47 21.39 -19.23 -1.90
C GLU A 47 19.88 -19.27 -1.96
N LEU A 48 19.28 -19.22 -3.15
CA LEU A 48 17.84 -19.36 -3.35
C LEU A 48 17.31 -20.64 -2.71
N VAL A 49 18.00 -21.77 -2.90
CA VAL A 49 17.64 -23.04 -2.25
C VAL A 49 17.74 -22.95 -0.73
N LYS A 50 18.80 -22.31 -0.22
CA LYS A 50 19.05 -22.15 1.21
C LYS A 50 17.97 -21.28 1.88
N VAL A 51 17.65 -20.11 1.32
CA VAL A 51 16.65 -19.18 1.87
C VAL A 51 15.22 -19.72 1.72
N ALA A 52 14.94 -20.46 0.64
CA ALA A 52 13.63 -21.09 0.45
C ALA A 52 13.36 -22.22 1.46
N ARG A 53 14.40 -22.96 1.87
CA ARG A 53 14.28 -24.03 2.87
C ARG A 53 14.47 -23.54 4.30
N GLY A 54 15.11 -22.39 4.49
CA GLY A 54 15.35 -21.76 5.78
C GLY A 54 14.07 -21.36 6.54
N PRO A 55 14.22 -20.79 7.75
CA PRO A 55 13.10 -20.43 8.61
C PRO A 55 12.17 -19.41 7.96
N GLY A 56 12.72 -18.44 7.21
CA GLY A 56 11.94 -17.42 6.52
C GLY A 56 11.16 -17.88 5.28
N LYS A 57 11.43 -19.08 4.73
CA LYS A 57 10.71 -19.67 3.58
C LYS A 57 10.57 -18.73 2.36
N LEU A 58 11.63 -17.99 2.04
CA LEU A 58 11.61 -16.98 0.97
C LEU A 58 11.31 -17.58 -0.41
N LYS A 59 10.45 -16.91 -1.17
CA LYS A 59 10.22 -17.16 -2.59
C LYS A 59 11.32 -16.46 -3.42
N PRO A 60 11.65 -16.96 -4.63
CA PRO A 60 12.70 -16.35 -5.45
C PRO A 60 12.49 -14.87 -5.75
N TYR A 61 11.27 -14.43 -6.06
CA TYR A 61 11.03 -13.00 -6.33
C TYR A 61 11.31 -12.12 -5.11
N GLU A 62 11.10 -12.63 -3.88
CA GLU A 62 11.34 -11.88 -2.64
C GLU A 62 12.84 -11.68 -2.42
N TYR A 63 13.64 -12.70 -2.76
CA TYR A 63 15.10 -12.61 -2.72
C TYR A 63 15.65 -11.54 -3.67
N PHE A 64 15.11 -11.46 -4.90
CA PHE A 64 15.52 -10.43 -5.86
C PHE A 64 14.96 -9.05 -5.52
N PHE A 65 13.68 -8.97 -5.13
CA PHE A 65 13.02 -7.71 -4.76
C PHE A 65 13.72 -7.00 -3.60
N MET A 66 14.21 -7.76 -2.60
CA MET A 66 14.95 -7.22 -1.46
C MET A 66 16.47 -7.14 -1.69
N CYS A 67 16.93 -7.36 -2.93
CA CYS A 67 18.33 -7.34 -3.32
C CYS A 67 19.24 -8.18 -2.41
N LEU A 68 18.79 -9.38 -2.01
CA LEU A 68 19.54 -10.22 -1.07
C LEU A 68 20.80 -10.85 -1.67
N TYR A 69 20.96 -10.77 -2.99
CA TYR A 69 22.14 -11.23 -3.72
C TYR A 69 23.37 -10.32 -3.58
N GLU A 70 23.22 -9.14 -2.98
CA GLU A 70 24.33 -8.20 -2.80
C GLU A 70 25.35 -8.73 -1.78
N GLY A 71 26.44 -9.30 -2.31
CA GLY A 71 27.48 -10.02 -1.57
C GLY A 71 28.00 -9.29 -0.34
N LYS A 72 28.29 -7.99 -0.51
CA LYS A 72 28.95 -7.14 0.48
C LYS A 72 28.02 -6.59 1.56
N ARG A 73 26.70 -6.61 1.33
CA ARG A 73 25.72 -5.98 2.24
C ARG A 73 25.32 -6.90 3.40
N LEU A 74 25.24 -8.20 3.13
CA LEU A 74 24.69 -9.18 4.06
C LEU A 74 25.56 -10.44 4.11
N THR A 75 25.84 -10.90 5.32
CA THR A 75 26.44 -12.23 5.52
C THR A 75 25.45 -13.35 5.16
N PRO A 76 25.94 -14.57 4.86
CA PRO A 76 25.06 -15.72 4.61
C PRO A 76 24.15 -16.11 5.78
N LYS A 77 24.44 -15.65 7.00
CA LYS A 77 23.58 -15.84 8.17
C LYS A 77 22.46 -14.80 8.20
N GLN A 78 22.79 -13.52 8.01
CA GLN A 78 21.81 -12.42 7.97
C GLN A 78 20.77 -12.62 6.87
N ARG A 79 21.14 -13.18 5.72
CA ARG A 79 20.17 -13.50 4.65
C ARG A 79 19.08 -14.49 5.08
N LEU A 80 19.33 -15.33 6.09
CA LEU A 80 18.35 -16.28 6.63
C LEU A 80 17.40 -15.66 7.66
N GLU A 81 17.67 -14.44 8.12
CA GLU A 81 16.84 -13.71 9.08
C GLU A 81 15.65 -13.04 8.38
N PHE A 82 15.67 -12.93 7.05
CA PHE A 82 14.58 -12.37 6.26
C PHE A 82 13.40 -13.35 6.17
N MET A 83 12.19 -12.82 6.36
CA MET A 83 10.94 -13.56 6.31
C MET A 83 10.24 -13.34 4.97
N GLY A 84 9.88 -14.45 4.31
CA GLY A 84 9.03 -14.44 3.12
C GLY A 84 7.55 -14.61 3.46
N ASP A 85 6.72 -14.37 2.46
CA ASP A 85 5.26 -14.44 2.55
C ASP A 85 4.75 -15.81 2.99
N ARG A 86 5.45 -16.91 2.65
CA ARG A 86 5.10 -18.25 3.11
C ARG A 86 5.19 -18.39 4.64
N ALA A 87 6.27 -17.90 5.24
CA ALA A 87 6.43 -17.90 6.68
C ALA A 87 5.45 -16.93 7.35
N ARG A 88 5.20 -15.76 6.73
CA ARG A 88 4.19 -14.79 7.17
C ARG A 88 2.80 -15.42 7.29
N VAL A 89 2.35 -16.20 6.30
CA VAL A 89 1.02 -16.85 6.32
C VAL A 89 0.90 -17.84 7.49
N VAL A 90 1.95 -18.63 7.76
CA VAL A 90 1.97 -19.56 8.91
C VAL A 90 1.90 -18.77 10.22
N LEU A 91 2.73 -17.74 10.39
CA LEU A 91 2.71 -16.91 11.60
C LEU A 91 1.37 -16.21 11.80
N HIS A 92 0.78 -15.65 10.74
CA HIS A 92 -0.54 -15.04 10.81
C HIS A 92 -1.59 -16.03 11.30
N LYS A 93 -1.56 -17.28 10.83
CA LYS A 93 -2.50 -18.31 11.26
C LYS A 93 -2.34 -18.69 12.73
N GLU A 94 -1.10 -18.84 13.21
CA GLU A 94 -0.83 -19.34 14.56
C GLU A 94 -0.85 -18.22 15.63
N MET A 95 -0.55 -16.97 15.25
CA MET A 95 -0.33 -15.87 16.19
C MET A 95 -1.44 -14.82 16.22
N ILE A 96 -2.27 -14.72 15.17
CA ILE A 96 -3.32 -13.69 15.16
C ILE A 96 -4.55 -14.20 15.91
N GLU A 97 -4.89 -13.50 16.99
CA GLU A 97 -6.16 -13.69 17.68
C GLU A 97 -7.32 -13.32 16.74
N THR A 98 -8.13 -14.33 16.41
CA THR A 98 -9.24 -14.17 15.44
C THR A 98 -10.27 -13.13 15.87
N ALA A 99 -10.44 -12.93 17.18
CA ALA A 99 -11.31 -11.92 17.77
C ALA A 99 -10.94 -10.49 17.34
N TRP A 100 -9.67 -10.24 17.01
CA TRP A 100 -9.19 -8.92 16.59
C TRP A 100 -9.24 -8.70 15.07
N LEU A 101 -9.52 -9.73 14.26
CA LEU A 101 -9.44 -9.62 12.80
C LEU A 101 -10.31 -8.49 12.25
N ALA A 102 -11.55 -8.38 12.71
CA ALA A 102 -12.46 -7.31 12.27
C ALA A 102 -11.88 -5.91 12.51
N ALA A 103 -11.29 -5.69 13.69
CA ALA A 103 -10.64 -4.42 14.03
C ALA A 103 -9.38 -4.18 13.18
N THR A 104 -8.65 -5.22 12.80
CA THR A 104 -7.42 -5.06 11.99
C THR A 104 -7.68 -4.84 10.50
N TYR A 105 -8.78 -5.36 9.96
CA TYR A 105 -9.13 -5.17 8.54
C TYR A 105 -9.82 -3.84 8.27
N ASP A 106 -10.62 -3.36 9.21
CA ASP A 106 -11.34 -2.10 9.09
C ASP A 106 -10.54 -0.95 9.73
N LYS A 107 -9.95 -0.08 8.90
CA LYS A 107 -9.11 1.02 9.39
C LYS A 107 -9.87 2.03 10.26
N LEU A 108 -11.18 2.22 10.11
CA LEU A 108 -11.93 3.12 10.99
C LEU A 108 -12.15 2.49 12.36
N LEU A 109 -12.44 1.20 12.41
CA LEU A 109 -12.57 0.45 13.67
C LEU A 109 -11.22 0.39 14.39
N PHE A 110 -10.13 0.09 13.67
CA PHE A 110 -8.77 0.14 14.20
C PHE A 110 -8.46 1.49 14.85
N LEU A 111 -8.64 2.58 14.09
CA LEU A 111 -8.33 3.93 14.57
C LEU A 111 -9.21 4.32 15.77
N SER A 112 -10.47 3.91 15.79
CA SER A 112 -11.38 4.14 16.93
C SER A 112 -10.90 3.41 18.19
N ALA A 113 -10.51 2.14 18.05
CA ALA A 113 -10.00 1.34 19.17
C ALA A 113 -8.70 1.91 19.74
N MET A 114 -7.74 2.25 18.87
CA MET A 114 -6.47 2.87 19.30
C MET A 114 -6.70 4.21 19.97
N LYS A 115 -7.53 5.09 19.38
CA LYS A 115 -7.85 6.40 19.95
C LYS A 115 -8.57 6.29 21.30
N GLY A 116 -9.46 5.30 21.46
CA GLY A 116 -10.14 5.01 22.73
C GLY A 116 -9.21 4.53 23.85
N GLN A 117 -8.03 4.02 23.49
CA GLN A 117 -6.96 3.65 24.42
C GLN A 117 -5.92 4.77 24.58
N GLU A 118 -6.24 6.00 24.16
CA GLU A 118 -5.36 7.16 24.22
C GLU A 118 -4.03 6.99 23.45
N LEU A 119 -3.99 6.04 22.50
CA LEU A 119 -2.83 5.86 21.63
C LEU A 119 -2.82 6.92 20.53
N PRO A 120 -1.64 7.46 20.20
CA PRO A 120 -1.52 8.46 19.15
C PRO A 120 -1.85 7.83 17.79
N VAL A 121 -2.84 8.39 17.11
CA VAL A 121 -3.24 8.04 15.75
C VAL A 121 -3.37 9.31 14.91
N PRO A 122 -3.12 9.24 13.59
CA PRO A 122 -3.33 10.41 12.72
C PRO A 122 -4.78 10.86 12.75
N ASN A 123 -5.02 12.18 12.70
CA ASN A 123 -6.39 12.66 12.63
C ASN A 123 -7.01 12.29 11.28
N VAL A 124 -8.24 11.78 11.34
CA VAL A 124 -9.07 11.57 10.15
C VAL A 124 -9.76 12.90 9.85
N LEU A 125 -9.52 13.41 8.65
CA LEU A 125 -10.03 14.68 8.16
C LEU A 125 -11.40 14.50 7.49
N GLY A 126 -11.61 13.38 6.81
CA GLY A 126 -12.84 13.06 6.11
C GLY A 126 -13.03 11.56 5.90
N VAL A 127 -14.29 11.15 5.82
CA VAL A 127 -14.71 9.77 5.49
C VAL A 127 -15.69 9.83 4.33
N PHE A 128 -15.31 9.21 3.22
CA PHE A 128 -16.21 8.99 2.10
C PHE A 128 -16.98 7.69 2.29
N HIS A 129 -18.27 7.82 2.62
CA HIS A 129 -19.23 6.72 2.75
C HIS A 129 -20.64 7.29 2.96
N ALA A 130 -21.67 6.60 2.46
CA ALA A 130 -23.08 7.03 2.59
C ALA A 130 -23.52 7.26 4.05
N SER A 131 -23.11 6.36 4.96
CA SER A 131 -23.55 6.38 6.37
C SER A 131 -22.45 6.32 7.44
N ARG A 132 -21.21 5.96 7.08
CA ARG A 132 -20.15 5.76 8.08
C ARG A 132 -19.59 7.10 8.48
N ARG A 133 -19.33 7.25 9.78
CA ARG A 133 -18.80 8.46 10.39
C ARG A 133 -17.63 8.11 11.29
N TYR A 134 -16.76 9.08 11.52
CA TYR A 134 -15.63 8.95 12.43
C TYR A 134 -15.40 10.25 13.19
N ALA A 135 -15.67 10.24 14.50
CA ALA A 135 -15.45 11.39 15.38
C ALA A 135 -15.95 12.72 14.78
N ARG A 136 -15.03 13.68 14.56
CA ARG A 136 -15.29 15.00 13.97
C ARG A 136 -14.87 15.12 12.50
N ALA A 137 -14.55 14.00 11.84
CA ALA A 137 -14.19 13.99 10.43
C ALA A 137 -15.39 14.38 9.57
N GLU A 138 -15.13 15.06 8.45
CA GLU A 138 -16.16 15.41 7.48
C GLU A 138 -16.81 14.13 6.92
N GLN A 139 -18.14 14.11 6.80
CA GLN A 139 -18.83 13.00 6.14
C GLN A 139 -19.08 13.35 4.67
N LEU A 140 -18.48 12.59 3.78
CA LEU A 140 -18.57 12.79 2.33
C LEU A 140 -19.46 11.67 1.76
N SER A 141 -20.75 11.94 1.61
CA SER A 141 -21.75 10.92 1.26
C SER A 141 -21.69 10.48 -0.21
N ASP A 142 -21.19 11.34 -1.08
CA ASP A 142 -21.23 11.20 -2.53
C ASP A 142 -20.10 11.98 -3.22
N GLU A 143 -19.99 11.80 -4.54
CA GLU A 143 -18.93 12.41 -5.36
C GLU A 143 -18.95 13.93 -5.30
N GLU A 144 -20.14 14.55 -5.23
CA GLU A 144 -20.30 16.00 -5.21
C GLU A 144 -19.82 16.59 -3.89
N ALA A 145 -20.22 16.00 -2.76
CA ALA A 145 -19.75 16.36 -1.43
C ALA A 145 -18.22 16.24 -1.33
N LEU A 146 -17.64 15.16 -1.88
CA LEU A 146 -16.19 14.98 -1.93
C LEU A 146 -15.52 16.05 -2.78
N CYS A 147 -16.05 16.36 -3.96
CA CYS A 147 -15.49 17.42 -4.81
C CYS A 147 -15.55 18.78 -4.13
N ALA A 148 -16.67 19.13 -3.51
CA ALA A 148 -16.83 20.39 -2.78
C ALA A 148 -15.81 20.48 -1.64
N TRP A 149 -15.70 19.42 -0.84
CA TRP A 149 -14.75 19.35 0.27
C TRP A 149 -13.30 19.53 -0.20
N LEU A 150 -12.88 18.85 -1.26
CA LEU A 150 -11.53 18.99 -1.83
C LEU A 150 -11.19 20.41 -2.26
N ARG A 151 -12.18 21.17 -2.76
CA ARG A 151 -11.99 22.54 -3.27
C ARG A 151 -12.00 23.61 -2.20
N SER A 152 -12.77 23.43 -1.12
CA SER A 152 -13.05 24.50 -0.16
C SER A 152 -12.59 24.25 1.27
N THR A 153 -12.55 22.99 1.71
CA THR A 153 -12.53 22.65 3.14
C THR A 153 -11.41 21.69 3.49
N ALA A 154 -10.91 20.92 2.53
CA ALA A 154 -9.84 19.97 2.73
C ALA A 154 -8.58 20.66 3.25
N ILE A 155 -7.97 20.06 4.28
CA ILE A 155 -6.70 20.50 4.85
C ILE A 155 -5.58 19.71 4.15
N TYR A 156 -4.66 20.44 3.53
CA TYR A 156 -3.51 19.88 2.83
C TYR A 156 -2.22 20.09 3.65
N PRO A 157 -1.24 19.18 3.57
CA PRO A 157 -1.29 17.92 2.83
C PRO A 157 -2.07 16.83 3.57
N PHE A 158 -2.61 15.87 2.82
CA PHE A 158 -3.27 14.69 3.39
C PHE A 158 -2.81 13.38 2.75
N PHE A 159 -2.99 12.29 3.49
CA PHE A 159 -2.91 10.93 2.97
C PHE A 159 -4.30 10.32 2.88
N SER A 160 -4.57 9.59 1.81
CA SER A 160 -5.89 9.00 1.57
C SER A 160 -5.78 7.53 1.18
N LYS A 161 -6.76 6.73 1.62
CA LYS A 161 -6.75 5.26 1.44
C LYS A 161 -8.14 4.64 1.59
N PRO A 162 -8.41 3.48 0.98
CA PRO A 162 -9.62 2.71 1.28
C PRO A 162 -9.63 2.25 2.73
N VAL A 163 -10.83 2.14 3.32
CA VAL A 163 -10.99 1.61 4.68
C VAL A 163 -10.45 0.18 4.75
N GLU A 164 -10.84 -0.66 3.80
CA GLU A 164 -10.32 -2.02 3.64
C GLU A 164 -9.42 -2.07 2.39
N SER A 165 -8.12 -2.31 2.59
CA SER A 165 -7.17 -2.52 1.49
C SER A 165 -5.87 -3.12 2.00
N THR A 166 -5.15 -3.80 1.11
CA THR A 166 -3.82 -4.35 1.35
C THR A 166 -2.85 -3.91 0.25
N GLY A 167 -1.55 -3.89 0.55
CA GLY A 167 -0.50 -3.61 -0.45
C GLY A 167 -0.54 -2.21 -1.07
N SER A 168 -1.01 -1.21 -0.32
CA SER A 168 -1.11 0.21 -0.75
C SER A 168 -2.00 0.44 -1.98
N ALA A 169 -2.87 -0.51 -2.33
CA ALA A 169 -3.86 -0.31 -3.37
C ALA A 169 -4.81 0.84 -3.00
N GLY A 170 -5.06 1.71 -3.97
CA GLY A 170 -5.99 2.82 -3.88
C GLY A 170 -5.51 3.98 -3.02
N THR A 171 -4.24 4.07 -2.65
CA THR A 171 -3.75 5.17 -1.79
C THR A 171 -3.23 6.36 -2.59
N ALA A 172 -3.32 7.55 -2.02
CA ALA A 172 -2.66 8.76 -2.54
C ALA A 172 -2.16 9.67 -1.41
N SER A 173 -1.00 10.29 -1.65
CA SER A 173 -0.45 11.38 -0.83
C SER A 173 -0.61 12.68 -1.62
N ILE A 174 -1.48 13.58 -1.15
CA ILE A 174 -1.82 14.83 -1.85
C ILE A 174 -1.15 16.01 -1.14
N ASP A 175 -0.44 16.83 -1.91
CA ASP A 175 0.26 18.02 -1.41
C ASP A 175 -0.65 19.25 -1.39
N GLY A 176 -1.57 19.37 -2.35
CA GLY A 176 -2.45 20.51 -2.43
C GLY A 176 -3.48 20.45 -3.56
N TYR A 177 -4.15 21.58 -3.74
CA TYR A 177 -5.15 21.84 -4.76
C TYR A 177 -4.76 23.10 -5.55
N ASP A 178 -4.80 23.01 -6.87
CA ASP A 178 -4.67 24.14 -7.80
C ASP A 178 -6.07 24.59 -8.25
N HIS A 179 -6.44 25.80 -7.83
CA HIS A 179 -7.72 26.44 -8.18
C HIS A 179 -7.85 26.74 -9.68
N ALA A 180 -6.76 27.10 -10.37
CA ALA A 180 -6.81 27.49 -11.77
C ALA A 180 -7.03 26.27 -12.68
N ALA A 181 -6.39 25.15 -12.34
CA ALA A 181 -6.50 23.90 -13.09
C ALA A 181 -7.66 22.98 -12.63
N ASP A 182 -8.32 23.31 -11.50
CA ASP A 182 -9.25 22.42 -10.79
C ASP A 182 -8.67 21.00 -10.57
N ALA A 183 -7.42 20.95 -10.10
CA ALA A 183 -6.64 19.72 -10.00
C ALA A 183 -5.93 19.59 -8.65
N LEU A 184 -5.78 18.35 -8.19
CA LEU A 184 -4.93 17.99 -7.07
C LEU A 184 -3.53 17.65 -7.58
N PHE A 185 -2.50 17.98 -6.81
CA PHE A 185 -1.13 17.55 -7.07
C PHE A 185 -0.61 16.68 -5.93
N SER A 186 0.04 15.56 -6.27
CA SER A 186 0.53 14.57 -5.30
C SER A 186 2.02 14.67 -5.03
N ALA A 187 2.43 14.07 -3.91
CA ALA A 187 3.83 14.04 -3.47
C ALA A 187 4.79 13.33 -4.43
N ASP A 188 4.28 12.56 -5.40
CA ASP A 188 5.06 11.95 -6.48
C ASP A 188 5.09 12.78 -7.77
N GLY A 189 4.63 14.04 -7.71
CA GLY A 189 4.65 15.00 -8.81
C GLY A 189 3.55 14.78 -9.86
N ARG A 190 2.57 13.90 -9.61
CA ARG A 190 1.43 13.72 -10.51
C ARG A 190 0.33 14.74 -10.22
N GLU A 191 -0.43 15.08 -11.25
CA GLU A 191 -1.64 15.89 -11.14
C GLU A 191 -2.87 15.08 -11.52
N VAL A 192 -4.01 15.41 -10.92
CA VAL A 192 -5.29 14.77 -11.22
C VAL A 192 -6.45 15.76 -11.07
N PRO A 193 -7.34 15.90 -12.07
CA PRO A 193 -8.54 16.72 -11.91
C PRO A 193 -9.36 16.28 -10.71
N VAL A 194 -9.90 17.21 -9.92
CA VAL A 194 -10.68 16.91 -8.71
C VAL A 194 -11.80 15.91 -9.00
N LYS A 195 -12.52 16.11 -10.11
CA LYS A 195 -13.61 15.23 -10.55
C LYS A 195 -13.11 13.81 -10.87
N GLN A 196 -11.94 13.68 -11.51
CA GLN A 196 -11.37 12.36 -11.77
C GLN A 196 -11.02 11.66 -10.45
N PHE A 197 -10.35 12.34 -9.53
CA PHE A 197 -9.97 11.78 -8.25
C PHE A 197 -11.21 11.31 -7.46
N ALA A 198 -12.24 12.16 -7.36
CA ALA A 198 -13.47 11.83 -6.65
C ALA A 198 -14.19 10.61 -7.27
N ARG A 199 -14.28 10.54 -8.60
CA ARG A 199 -14.81 9.37 -9.32
C ARG A 199 -13.99 8.10 -9.07
N GLU A 200 -12.67 8.21 -8.88
CA GLU A 200 -11.85 7.04 -8.54
C GLU A 200 -12.05 6.60 -7.09
N VAL A 201 -12.32 7.55 -6.17
CA VAL A 201 -12.67 7.26 -4.76
C VAL A 201 -14.03 6.55 -4.65
N THR A 202 -15.00 6.88 -5.51
CA THR A 202 -16.34 6.25 -5.45
C THR A 202 -16.33 4.74 -5.71
N ARG A 203 -15.25 4.21 -6.31
CA ARG A 203 -15.01 2.76 -6.42
C ARG A 203 -14.96 2.05 -5.07
N TYR A 204 -14.68 2.77 -3.99
CA TYR A 204 -14.58 2.24 -2.63
C TYR A 204 -15.83 2.51 -1.77
N HIS A 205 -16.95 2.95 -2.36
CA HIS A 205 -18.15 3.37 -1.62
C HIS A 205 -18.73 2.29 -0.69
N GLU A 206 -18.60 1.00 -1.03
CA GLU A 206 -19.17 -0.10 -0.22
C GLU A 206 -18.54 -0.23 1.18
N ARG A 207 -17.22 -0.03 1.28
CA ARG A 207 -16.47 -0.15 2.55
C ARG A 207 -16.05 1.20 3.10
N GLY A 208 -15.95 2.18 2.22
CA GLY A 208 -15.58 3.56 2.49
C GLY A 208 -14.12 3.86 2.16
N TYR A 209 -13.82 5.16 2.19
CA TYR A 209 -12.49 5.70 1.93
C TYR A 209 -12.17 6.80 2.94
N ILE A 210 -10.91 6.89 3.38
CA ILE A 210 -10.46 7.74 4.48
C ILE A 210 -9.50 8.78 3.95
N PHE A 211 -9.68 10.02 4.41
CA PHE A 211 -8.73 11.12 4.30
C PHE A 211 -8.17 11.41 5.69
N GLN A 212 -6.86 11.43 5.84
CA GLN A 212 -6.19 11.63 7.12
C GLN A 212 -4.98 12.55 6.98
N GLU A 213 -4.54 13.12 8.10
CA GLU A 213 -3.27 13.84 8.16
C GLU A 213 -2.13 12.98 7.61
N ARG A 214 -1.23 13.64 6.86
CA ARG A 214 -0.01 13.01 6.38
C ARG A 214 1.04 13.02 7.49
N ILE A 215 1.42 11.83 7.95
CA ILE A 215 2.50 11.66 8.93
C ILE A 215 3.84 11.80 8.20
N ALA A 216 4.73 12.64 8.74
CA ALA A 216 6.11 12.70 8.31
C ALA A 216 6.86 11.46 8.83
N THR A 217 7.56 10.76 7.94
CA THR A 217 8.50 9.70 8.36
C THR A 217 9.62 10.33 9.19
N HIS A 218 10.09 9.60 10.20
CA HIS A 218 11.26 10.00 10.99
C HIS A 218 12.46 10.26 10.05
N PRO A 219 13.27 11.31 10.28
CA PRO A 219 14.46 11.62 9.48
C PRO A 219 15.49 10.49 9.49
#